data_AF-A0A6V8PX21-F1
#
_entry.id   AF-A0A6V8PX21-F1
#
_cell.length_a   1.000
_cell.length_b   1.000
_cell.length_c   1.000
_cell.angle_alpha   90.00
_cell.angle_beta   90.00
_cell.angle_gamma   90.00
#
_symmetry.space_group_name_H-M   'P 1'
#
loop_
_entity.id
_entity.type
_entity.pdbx_description
1 polymer ?
#
loop_
_entity_poly.entity_id
_entity_poly.type
_entity_poly.pdbx_seq_one_letter_code
_entity_poly.pdbx_strand_id
1 'polypeptide(L)'
;MGSNLGLGDLEGVAYAVRLCDELGMDSMSTGGVIGFATEALEKGAITTSDLGGLDLKFGDRSSVIELVKMIASRENPLARLLGEGVKRASEQIPGTEEYAVHIKGLESPAWGPSGAPGMGLALMTADRGGCHQRAFPILYQVGGELWEDREIKRLETRGKAELVTDLQNYLAALDTLVKCDFAQYDITKKTYLEMLSSAIGREYSLDDLMRLGERVWNMVRLFNVREGFSRKDHHLPPRFVKESLPDGPAAGHRITEEDMEVMLDEYYKVRGWDGQGRPSQRKLEELGLERLQVPLKT
;
A
#
# COMPACT_ATOMS: atom_id res chain seq x y z
N MET A 1 3.38 7.03 12.96
CA MET A 1 3.47 7.70 14.28
C MET A 1 4.74 8.51 14.54
N GLY A 2 5.83 8.41 13.76
CA GLY A 2 7.09 9.15 14.00
C GLY A 2 7.31 10.32 13.05
N SER A 3 8.25 10.16 12.12
CA SER A 3 8.64 11.17 11.12
C SER A 3 7.45 11.78 10.36
N ASN A 4 6.43 11.00 10.01
CA ASN A 4 5.19 11.49 9.39
C ASN A 4 4.49 12.61 10.19
N LEU A 5 4.67 12.60 11.51
CA LEU A 5 4.06 13.56 12.43
C LEU A 5 5.09 14.60 12.95
N GLY A 6 6.32 14.59 12.42
CA GLY A 6 7.40 15.46 12.87
C GLY A 6 7.95 15.10 14.27
N LEU A 7 7.59 13.95 14.84
CA LEU A 7 8.08 13.54 16.16
C LEU A 7 9.52 13.03 16.04
N GLY A 8 10.43 13.68 16.77
CA GLY A 8 11.86 13.36 16.81
C GLY A 8 12.31 12.52 18.02
N ASP A 9 11.46 12.36 19.04
CA ASP A 9 11.80 11.60 20.25
C ASP A 9 11.26 10.16 20.19
N LEU A 10 12.14 9.19 20.39
CA LEU A 10 11.80 7.78 20.33
C LEU A 10 10.76 7.37 21.39
N GLU A 11 10.81 7.99 22.57
CA GLU A 11 9.89 7.68 23.67
C GLU A 11 8.45 8.06 23.33
N GLY A 12 8.24 9.23 22.74
CA GLY A 12 6.93 9.70 22.26
C GLY A 12 6.38 8.82 21.16
N VAL A 13 7.23 8.43 20.20
CA VAL A 13 6.82 7.48 19.14
C VAL A 13 6.43 6.13 19.73
N ALA A 14 7.25 5.57 20.63
CA ALA A 14 6.97 4.29 21.28
C ALA A 14 5.68 4.33 22.10
N TYR A 15 5.44 5.43 22.83
CA TYR A 15 4.22 5.62 23.60
C TYR A 15 2.99 5.73 22.70
N ALA A 16 3.06 6.49 21.59
CA ALA A 16 1.96 6.63 20.67
C ALA A 16 1.60 5.31 19.95
N VAL A 17 2.61 4.49 19.60
CA VAL A 17 2.40 3.14 19.05
C VAL A 17 1.77 2.23 20.10
N ARG A 18 2.32 2.19 21.33
CA ARG A 18 1.73 1.42 22.43
C ARG A 18 0.26 1.80 22.67
N LEU A 19 -0.06 3.08 22.61
CA LEU A 19 -1.43 3.55 22.78
C LEU A 19 -2.35 3.05 21.67
N CYS A 20 -1.88 3.01 20.41
CA CYS A 20 -2.62 2.38 19.32
C CYS A 20 -2.85 0.89 19.60
N ASP A 21 -1.85 0.16 20.10
CA ASP A 21 -1.98 -1.25 20.46
C ASP A 21 -3.01 -1.48 21.57
N GLU A 22 -2.95 -0.68 22.64
CA GLU A 22 -3.89 -0.75 23.78
C GLU A 22 -5.34 -0.44 23.37
N LEU A 23 -5.52 0.44 22.37
CA LEU A 23 -6.83 0.84 21.86
C LEU A 23 -7.29 -0.01 20.66
N GLY A 24 -6.47 -0.94 20.17
CA GLY A 24 -6.79 -1.80 19.03
C GLY A 24 -6.86 -1.05 17.69
N MET A 25 -5.99 -0.07 17.47
CA MET A 25 -5.94 0.75 16.26
C MET A 25 -4.68 0.47 15.44
N ASP A 26 -4.80 0.52 14.11
CA ASP A 26 -3.64 0.45 13.22
C ASP A 26 -2.81 1.73 13.34
N SER A 27 -1.57 1.61 13.84
CA SER A 27 -0.66 2.74 14.02
C SER A 27 -0.18 3.38 12.71
N MET A 28 -0.22 2.66 11.58
CA MET A 28 0.07 3.26 10.26
C MET A 28 -1.06 4.18 9.83
N SER A 29 -2.28 3.66 9.75
CA SER A 29 -3.46 4.44 9.36
C SER A 29 -3.75 5.58 10.33
N THR A 30 -3.63 5.32 11.64
CA THR A 30 -3.75 6.38 12.68
C THR A 30 -2.73 7.49 12.46
N GLY A 31 -1.48 7.14 12.13
CA GLY A 31 -0.45 8.12 11.79
C GLY A 31 -0.79 8.93 10.54
N GLY A 32 -1.32 8.28 9.50
CA GLY A 32 -1.78 8.94 8.27
C GLY A 32 -2.93 9.91 8.52
N VAL A 33 -3.94 9.49 9.28
CA VAL A 33 -5.10 10.30 9.68
C VAL A 33 -4.69 11.52 10.50
N ILE A 34 -3.78 11.37 11.45
CA ILE A 34 -3.30 12.50 12.26
C ILE A 34 -2.50 13.46 11.39
N GLY A 35 -1.62 12.97 10.50
CA GLY A 35 -0.89 13.83 9.57
C GLY A 35 -1.83 14.63 8.65
N PHE A 36 -2.88 13.99 8.14
CA PHE A 36 -3.94 14.63 7.37
C PHE A 36 -4.67 15.72 8.18
N ALA A 37 -5.07 15.42 9.42
CA ALA A 37 -5.76 16.37 10.28
C ALA A 37 -4.87 17.57 10.65
N THR A 38 -3.59 17.35 10.95
CA THR A 38 -2.63 18.42 11.25
C THR A 38 -2.48 19.35 10.04
N GLU A 39 -2.29 18.81 8.84
CA GLU A 39 -2.16 19.61 7.63
C GLU A 39 -3.47 20.34 7.27
N ALA A 40 -4.64 19.71 7.51
CA ALA A 40 -5.94 20.36 7.34
C ALA A 40 -6.13 21.54 8.30
N LEU A 41 -5.63 21.43 9.53
CA LEU A 41 -5.65 22.53 10.49
C LEU A 41 -4.69 23.66 10.07
N GLU A 42 -3.46 23.34 9.67
CA GLU A 42 -2.47 24.33 9.19
C GLU A 42 -2.95 25.12 7.96
N LYS A 43 -3.70 24.46 7.07
CA LYS A 43 -4.31 25.09 5.89
C LYS A 43 -5.67 25.73 6.16
N GLY A 44 -6.20 25.62 7.38
CA GLY A 44 -7.48 26.20 7.79
C GLY A 44 -8.72 25.51 7.22
N ALA A 45 -8.61 24.28 6.75
CA ALA A 45 -9.74 23.46 6.30
C ALA A 45 -10.58 22.92 7.48
N ILE A 46 -9.96 22.79 8.65
CA ILE A 46 -10.61 22.58 9.94
C ILE A 46 -10.08 23.61 10.94
N THR A 47 -10.73 23.73 12.09
CA THR A 47 -10.35 24.65 13.17
C THR A 47 -10.10 23.90 14.49
N THR A 48 -9.41 24.54 15.43
CA THR A 48 -9.23 23.97 16.79
C THR A 48 -10.56 23.75 17.50
N SER A 49 -11.59 24.56 17.19
CA SER A 49 -12.95 24.37 17.72
C SER A 49 -13.56 23.03 17.27
N ASP A 50 -13.29 22.59 16.04
CA ASP A 50 -13.77 21.30 15.53
C ASP A 50 -13.13 20.12 16.29
N LEU A 51 -11.93 20.34 16.84
CA LEU A 51 -11.21 19.40 17.71
C LEU A 51 -11.40 19.70 19.21
N GLY A 52 -12.48 20.36 19.61
CA GLY A 52 -12.76 20.62 21.03
C GLY A 52 -11.75 21.53 21.73
N GLY A 53 -11.06 22.38 20.98
CA GLY A 53 -10.01 23.28 21.47
C GLY A 53 -8.60 22.72 21.37
N LEU A 54 -8.42 21.49 20.87
CA LEU A 54 -7.09 20.92 20.67
C LEU A 54 -6.32 21.66 19.56
N ASP A 55 -5.16 22.21 19.91
CA ASP A 55 -4.22 22.85 19.00
C ASP A 55 -3.22 21.81 18.47
N LEU A 56 -3.61 21.14 17.38
CA LEU A 56 -2.85 20.04 16.79
C LEU A 56 -1.68 20.55 15.93
N LYS A 57 -0.47 20.05 16.19
CA LYS A 57 0.76 20.52 15.51
C LYS A 57 1.71 19.40 15.15
N PHE A 58 2.40 19.53 14.02
CA PHE A 58 3.55 18.67 13.72
C PHE A 58 4.63 18.86 14.79
N GLY A 59 5.23 17.76 15.24
CA GLY A 59 6.26 17.76 16.28
C GLY A 59 5.74 17.85 17.71
N ASP A 60 4.43 18.01 17.94
CA ASP A 60 3.88 18.04 19.29
C ASP A 60 3.30 16.67 19.70
N ARG A 61 4.08 15.97 20.55
CA ARG A 61 3.69 14.68 21.13
C ARG A 61 2.36 14.75 21.87
N SER A 62 2.07 15.83 22.59
CA SER A 62 0.90 15.90 23.47
C SER A 62 -0.38 15.96 22.67
N SER A 63 -0.45 16.83 21.64
CA SER A 63 -1.62 16.91 20.77
C SER A 63 -1.83 15.67 19.92
N VAL A 64 -0.75 15.01 19.46
CA VAL A 64 -0.85 13.71 18.77
C VAL A 64 -1.49 12.66 19.67
N ILE A 65 -0.99 12.48 20.90
CA ILE A 65 -1.54 11.51 21.86
C ILE A 65 -3.01 11.79 22.16
N GLU A 66 -3.37 13.06 22.31
CA GLU A 66 -4.74 13.42 22.62
C GLU A 66 -5.68 13.11 21.45
N LEU A 67 -5.28 13.42 20.22
CA LEU A 67 -6.08 13.09 19.05
C LEU A 67 -6.25 11.57 18.85
N VAL A 68 -5.24 10.75 19.17
CA VAL A 68 -5.36 9.29 19.18
C VAL A 68 -6.50 8.84 20.10
N LYS A 69 -6.57 9.39 21.32
CA LYS A 69 -7.65 9.05 22.28
C LYS A 69 -9.00 9.54 21.79
N MET A 70 -9.08 10.76 21.26
CA MET A 70 -10.33 11.33 20.75
C MET A 70 -10.90 10.51 19.60
N ILE A 71 -10.05 10.04 18.68
CA ILE A 71 -10.45 9.16 17.57
C ILE A 71 -10.99 7.84 18.13
N ALA A 72 -10.26 7.21 19.05
CA ALA A 72 -10.65 5.93 19.64
C ALA A 72 -11.98 6.02 20.43
N SER A 73 -12.15 7.09 21.21
CA SER A 73 -13.35 7.35 22.00
C SER A 73 -14.51 7.92 21.17
N ARG A 74 -14.25 8.28 19.90
CA ARG A 74 -15.21 8.94 19.01
C ARG A 74 -15.79 10.20 19.66
N GLU A 75 -14.95 10.98 20.33
CA GLU A 75 -15.34 12.02 21.29
C GLU A 75 -16.29 13.08 20.71
N ASN A 76 -15.97 13.59 19.52
CA ASN A 76 -16.71 14.65 18.85
C ASN A 76 -16.96 14.32 17.36
N PRO A 77 -17.73 15.13 16.61
CA PRO A 77 -18.04 14.86 15.21
C PRO A 77 -16.80 14.72 14.31
N LEU A 78 -15.79 15.58 14.48
CA LEU A 78 -14.57 15.50 13.68
C LEU A 78 -13.74 14.26 14.05
N ALA A 79 -13.58 13.93 15.33
CA ALA A 79 -12.90 12.72 15.76
C ALA A 79 -13.61 11.44 15.24
N ARG A 80 -14.95 11.45 15.22
CA ARG A 80 -15.75 10.38 14.58
C ARG A 80 -15.45 10.25 13.10
N LEU A 81 -15.36 11.37 12.39
CA LEU A 81 -15.04 11.40 10.96
C LEU A 81 -13.60 10.93 10.68
N LEU A 82 -12.63 11.39 11.46
CA LEU A 82 -11.24 10.95 11.36
C LEU A 82 -11.09 9.45 11.63
N GLY A 83 -11.91 8.89 12.53
CA GLY A 83 -12.00 7.45 12.78
C GLY A 83 -12.53 6.62 11.60
N GLU A 84 -13.02 7.25 10.53
CA GLU A 84 -13.45 6.59 9.29
C GLU A 84 -12.34 6.55 8.22
N GLY A 85 -11.13 7.04 8.53
CA GLY A 85 -9.96 7.04 7.63
C GLY A 85 -9.91 8.25 6.69
N VAL A 86 -8.72 8.50 6.11
CA VAL A 86 -8.44 9.73 5.36
C VAL A 86 -9.31 9.87 4.12
N LYS A 87 -9.65 8.76 3.43
CA LYS A 87 -10.51 8.80 2.24
C LYS A 87 -11.88 9.41 2.55
N ARG A 88 -12.54 8.91 3.59
CA ARG A 88 -13.89 9.36 3.98
C ARG A 88 -13.85 10.74 4.62
N ALA A 89 -12.79 11.04 5.36
CA ALA A 89 -12.58 12.36 5.94
C ALA A 89 -12.39 13.42 4.84
N SER A 90 -11.58 13.14 3.82
CA SER A 90 -11.32 14.11 2.74
C SER A 90 -12.53 14.35 1.84
N GLU A 91 -13.41 13.36 1.68
CA GLU A 91 -14.69 13.53 0.97
C GLU A 91 -15.67 14.46 1.70
N GLN A 92 -15.49 14.68 3.01
CA GLN A 92 -16.38 15.48 3.85
C GLN A 92 -15.78 16.82 4.29
N ILE A 93 -14.46 16.98 4.19
CA ILE A 93 -13.75 18.22 4.54
C ILE A 93 -13.27 18.85 3.22
N PRO A 94 -13.92 19.91 2.72
CA PRO A 94 -13.59 20.48 1.43
C PRO A 94 -12.15 21.01 1.35
N GLY A 95 -11.50 20.79 0.20
CA GLY A 95 -10.17 21.32 -0.07
C GLY A 95 -9.04 20.49 0.55
N THR A 96 -9.33 19.25 0.95
CA THR A 96 -8.36 18.34 1.58
C THR A 96 -7.98 17.14 0.71
N GLU A 97 -8.66 16.97 -0.42
CA GLU A 97 -8.49 15.86 -1.36
C GLU A 97 -7.07 15.79 -1.93
N GLU A 98 -6.40 16.94 -2.07
CA GLU A 98 -5.05 17.05 -2.63
C GLU A 98 -3.96 16.43 -1.74
N TYR A 99 -4.20 16.36 -0.43
CA TYR A 99 -3.25 15.83 0.55
C TYR A 99 -3.80 14.64 1.35
N ALA A 100 -4.91 14.04 0.89
CA ALA A 100 -5.40 12.77 1.39
C ALA A 100 -4.54 11.61 0.84
N VAL A 101 -3.56 11.15 1.62
CA VAL A 101 -2.58 10.15 1.16
C VAL A 101 -3.07 8.71 1.38
N HIS A 102 -3.87 8.19 0.45
CA HIS A 102 -4.34 6.81 0.46
C HIS A 102 -4.31 6.16 -0.93
N ILE A 103 -4.35 4.83 -0.98
CA ILE A 103 -4.58 4.05 -2.22
C ILE A 103 -5.74 3.08 -1.95
N LYS A 104 -6.81 3.18 -2.75
CA LYS A 104 -8.09 2.44 -2.56
C LYS A 104 -8.70 2.57 -1.15
N GLY A 105 -8.46 3.69 -0.48
CA GLY A 105 -8.96 3.99 0.85
C GLY A 105 -8.08 3.55 2.01
N LEU A 106 -6.99 2.81 1.76
CA LEU A 106 -6.00 2.48 2.79
C LEU A 106 -4.87 3.53 2.76
N GLU A 107 -4.54 4.08 3.92
CA GLU A 107 -3.45 5.03 4.12
C GLU A 107 -2.12 4.47 3.60
N SER A 108 -1.32 5.31 2.94
CA SER A 108 -0.05 4.89 2.37
C SER A 108 0.97 4.53 3.48
N PRO A 109 1.80 3.48 3.28
CA PRO A 109 2.84 3.12 4.24
C PRO A 109 4.05 4.05 4.10
N ALA A 110 5.07 3.83 4.95
CA ALA A 110 6.29 4.63 5.08
C ALA A 110 7.28 4.54 3.88
N TRP A 111 6.81 4.27 2.68
CA TRP A 111 7.62 4.07 1.48
C TRP A 111 7.13 4.97 0.35
N GLY A 112 7.72 6.17 0.27
CA GLY A 112 7.32 7.20 -0.69
C GLY A 112 7.58 6.77 -2.15
N PRO A 113 6.54 6.67 -2.99
CA PRO A 113 6.68 6.14 -4.35
C PRO A 113 7.47 7.08 -5.26
N SER A 114 7.45 8.39 -5.01
CA SER A 114 8.21 9.39 -5.80
C SER A 114 9.72 9.14 -5.82
N GLY A 115 10.29 8.46 -4.82
CA GLY A 115 11.72 8.12 -4.79
C GLY A 115 12.05 6.71 -5.29
N ALA A 116 11.03 5.90 -5.61
CA ALA A 116 11.13 4.51 -6.05
C ALA A 116 9.87 4.09 -6.83
N PRO A 117 9.79 4.33 -8.16
CA PRO A 117 8.57 4.10 -8.95
C PRO A 117 8.02 2.66 -8.94
N GLY A 118 8.87 1.63 -8.85
CA GLY A 118 8.41 0.25 -8.65
C GLY A 118 7.59 0.07 -7.37
N MET A 119 7.92 0.78 -6.28
CA MET A 119 7.06 0.83 -5.08
C MET A 119 5.73 1.51 -5.39
N GLY A 120 5.73 2.57 -6.20
CA GLY A 120 4.51 3.19 -6.73
C GLY A 120 3.62 2.19 -7.46
N LEU A 121 4.18 1.42 -8.38
CA LEU A 121 3.46 0.35 -9.08
C LEU A 121 2.91 -0.72 -8.10
N ALA A 122 3.72 -1.14 -7.12
CA ALA A 122 3.29 -2.09 -6.10
C ALA A 122 2.12 -1.56 -5.26
N LEU A 123 2.14 -0.29 -4.85
CA LEU A 123 1.05 0.35 -4.10
C LEU A 123 -0.22 0.48 -4.96
N MET A 124 -0.10 0.99 -6.19
CA MET A 124 -1.23 1.15 -7.12
C MET A 124 -1.93 -0.17 -7.41
N THR A 125 -1.19 -1.27 -7.51
CA THR A 125 -1.72 -2.59 -7.91
C THR A 125 -2.02 -3.52 -6.75
N ALA A 126 -1.68 -3.13 -5.51
CA ALA A 126 -2.01 -3.91 -4.32
C ALA A 126 -3.52 -4.15 -4.22
N ASP A 127 -3.86 -5.40 -3.91
CA ASP A 127 -5.21 -5.96 -3.85
C ASP A 127 -6.07 -5.32 -2.75
N ARG A 128 -5.45 -4.91 -1.63
CA ARG A 128 -6.11 -4.40 -0.43
C ARG A 128 -5.87 -2.91 -0.15
N GLY A 129 -5.43 -2.16 -1.16
CA GLY A 129 -5.02 -0.75 -1.02
C GLY A 129 -3.54 -0.59 -0.71
N GLY A 130 -3.12 0.63 -0.34
CA GLY A 130 -1.73 1.03 -0.18
C GLY A 130 -0.94 0.19 0.82
N CYS A 131 -0.37 -0.94 0.37
CA CYS A 131 0.25 -1.91 1.26
C CYS A 131 1.56 -2.42 0.68
N HIS A 132 2.66 -2.16 1.40
CA HIS A 132 4.01 -2.55 1.00
C HIS A 132 4.31 -4.04 1.21
N GLN A 133 3.49 -4.75 1.97
CA GLN A 133 3.62 -6.21 2.14
C GLN A 133 3.15 -7.01 0.93
N ARG A 134 2.55 -6.37 -0.07
CA ARG A 134 2.11 -7.06 -1.29
C ARG A 134 3.20 -7.21 -2.34
N ALA A 135 4.14 -6.29 -2.35
CA ALA A 135 5.43 -6.42 -3.01
C ALA A 135 6.35 -5.37 -2.44
N PHE A 136 7.62 -5.73 -2.28
CA PHE A 136 8.62 -4.88 -1.68
C PHE A 136 9.81 -4.63 -2.64
N PRO A 137 9.57 -4.02 -3.82
CA PRO A 137 10.59 -3.83 -4.86
C PRO A 137 11.72 -2.87 -4.44
N ILE A 138 11.56 -2.19 -3.30
CA ILE A 138 12.54 -1.22 -2.80
C ILE A 138 13.90 -1.84 -2.48
N LEU A 139 13.95 -3.13 -2.12
CA LEU A 139 15.21 -3.85 -1.92
C LEU A 139 16.06 -3.89 -3.19
N TYR A 140 15.41 -3.96 -4.35
CA TYR A 140 16.08 -3.97 -5.66
C TYR A 140 16.36 -2.54 -6.17
N GLN A 141 15.45 -1.60 -5.91
CA GLN A 141 15.58 -0.22 -6.40
C GLN A 141 16.52 0.66 -5.56
N VAL A 142 16.59 0.39 -4.26
CA VAL A 142 17.34 1.22 -3.28
C VAL A 142 18.31 0.37 -2.48
N GLY A 143 17.94 -0.87 -2.12
CA GLY A 143 18.79 -1.78 -1.35
C GLY A 143 19.97 -2.37 -2.13
N GLY A 144 19.99 -2.23 -3.46
CA GLY A 144 21.08 -2.69 -4.33
C GLY A 144 21.03 -4.19 -4.66
N GLU A 145 19.95 -4.89 -4.32
CA GLU A 145 19.75 -6.28 -4.70
C GLU A 145 19.56 -6.42 -6.22
N LEU A 146 20.06 -7.51 -6.78
CA LEU A 146 19.84 -7.88 -8.18
C LEU A 146 18.60 -8.75 -8.31
N TRP A 147 17.79 -8.50 -9.32
CA TRP A 147 16.68 -9.39 -9.69
C TRP A 147 17.06 -10.13 -10.96
N GLU A 148 17.14 -11.47 -10.92
CA GLU A 148 17.64 -12.26 -12.07
C GLU A 148 18.99 -11.76 -12.61
N ASP A 149 19.95 -11.52 -11.71
CA ASP A 149 21.28 -10.97 -12.02
C ASP A 149 21.28 -9.58 -12.69
N ARG A 150 20.14 -8.88 -12.70
CA ARG A 150 19.99 -7.54 -13.28
C ARG A 150 19.73 -6.47 -12.23
N GLU A 151 20.35 -5.31 -12.41
CA GLU A 151 20.12 -4.13 -11.58
C GLU A 151 18.75 -3.52 -11.92
N ILE A 152 17.97 -3.15 -10.90
CA ILE A 152 16.70 -2.47 -11.07
C ILE A 152 16.91 -0.97 -10.87
N LYS A 153 16.96 -0.22 -11.98
CA LYS A 153 17.21 1.23 -11.96
C LYS A 153 16.22 1.97 -11.06
N ARG A 154 16.73 2.70 -10.07
CA ARG A 154 15.92 3.28 -9.00
C ARG A 154 14.74 4.13 -9.49
N LEU A 155 14.98 5.10 -10.36
CA LEU A 155 14.02 6.14 -10.75
C LEU A 155 13.32 5.89 -12.09
N GLU A 156 13.66 4.81 -12.79
CA GLU A 156 12.95 4.47 -14.03
C GLU A 156 11.56 3.91 -13.73
N THR A 157 10.61 4.22 -14.62
CA THR A 157 9.22 3.74 -14.54
C THR A 157 9.02 2.45 -15.32
N ARG A 158 9.76 2.27 -16.42
CA ARG A 158 9.73 1.03 -17.22
C ARG A 158 10.47 -0.13 -16.55
N GLY A 159 10.08 -1.34 -16.92
CA GLY A 159 10.76 -2.58 -16.52
C GLY A 159 10.53 -2.98 -15.06
N LYS A 160 9.53 -2.39 -14.39
CA LYS A 160 9.16 -2.74 -13.01
C LYS A 160 8.08 -3.82 -12.92
N ALA A 161 7.32 -4.02 -14.00
CA ALA A 161 6.15 -4.89 -14.05
C ALA A 161 6.45 -6.36 -13.72
N GLU A 162 7.52 -6.92 -14.30
CA GLU A 162 7.92 -8.32 -14.07
C GLU A 162 8.32 -8.54 -12.61
N LEU A 163 9.20 -7.67 -12.08
CA LEU A 163 9.63 -7.69 -10.67
C LEU A 163 8.43 -7.63 -9.72
N VAL A 164 7.54 -6.65 -9.89
CA VAL A 164 6.39 -6.48 -9.00
C VAL A 164 5.44 -7.67 -9.09
N THR A 165 5.22 -8.22 -10.29
CA THR A 165 4.37 -9.40 -10.50
C THR A 165 4.96 -10.64 -9.85
N ASP A 166 6.26 -10.88 -10.01
CA ASP A 166 7.00 -11.99 -9.40
C ASP A 166 6.92 -11.93 -7.87
N LEU A 167 7.23 -10.77 -7.28
CA LEU A 167 7.13 -10.56 -5.84
C LEU A 167 5.71 -10.78 -5.32
N GLN A 168 4.69 -10.24 -6.00
CA GLN A 168 3.29 -10.41 -5.62
C GLN A 168 2.84 -11.87 -5.69
N ASN A 169 3.26 -12.62 -6.71
CA ASN A 169 2.95 -14.04 -6.83
C ASN A 169 3.63 -14.83 -5.71
N TYR A 170 4.92 -14.62 -5.50
CA TYR A 170 5.69 -15.31 -4.47
C TYR A 170 5.10 -15.06 -3.07
N LEU A 171 4.80 -13.80 -2.72
CA LEU A 171 4.21 -13.44 -1.43
C LEU A 171 2.78 -13.97 -1.28
N ALA A 172 1.93 -13.85 -2.30
CA ALA A 172 0.57 -14.38 -2.25
C ALA A 172 0.53 -15.90 -2.05
N ALA A 173 1.48 -16.65 -2.60
CA ALA A 173 1.61 -18.07 -2.35
C ALA A 173 2.02 -18.36 -0.90
N LEU A 174 3.00 -17.63 -0.38
CA LEU A 174 3.52 -17.82 0.97
C LEU A 174 2.51 -17.40 2.06
N ASP A 175 1.69 -16.40 1.79
CA ASP A 175 0.58 -16.00 2.67
C ASP A 175 -0.38 -17.16 2.93
N THR A 176 -0.56 -18.08 1.96
CA THR A 176 -1.40 -19.28 2.14
C THR A 176 -0.83 -20.27 3.16
N LEU A 177 0.47 -20.17 3.45
CA LEU A 177 1.15 -21.02 4.43
C LEU A 177 1.08 -20.43 5.85
N VAL A 178 0.54 -19.22 6.01
CA VAL A 178 0.48 -18.48 7.29
C VAL A 178 1.87 -18.39 7.92
N LYS A 179 2.81 -17.84 7.15
CA LYS A 179 4.21 -17.72 7.54
C LYS A 179 4.59 -16.26 7.81
N CYS A 180 5.57 -16.02 8.67
CA CYS A 180 6.06 -14.66 8.93
C CYS A 180 6.83 -14.08 7.73
N ASP A 181 6.46 -12.92 7.23
CA ASP A 181 7.15 -12.26 6.11
C ASP A 181 8.65 -12.06 6.36
N PHE A 182 9.05 -11.76 7.59
CA PHE A 182 10.48 -11.56 7.91
C PHE A 182 11.30 -12.84 7.81
N ALA A 183 10.67 -14.01 7.91
CA ALA A 183 11.40 -15.27 7.75
C ALA A 183 11.98 -15.43 6.33
N GLN A 184 11.49 -14.68 5.32
CA GLN A 184 12.03 -14.76 3.96
C GLN A 184 13.45 -14.20 3.79
N TYR A 185 13.96 -13.45 4.78
CA TYR A 185 15.33 -12.91 4.74
C TYR A 185 16.39 -13.95 5.07
N ASP A 186 16.02 -15.03 5.77
CA ASP A 186 16.93 -16.12 6.14
C ASP A 186 16.50 -17.48 5.57
N ILE A 187 15.19 -17.71 5.45
CA ILE A 187 14.64 -18.95 4.89
C ILE A 187 14.62 -18.84 3.37
N THR A 188 15.45 -19.65 2.73
CA THR A 188 15.55 -19.70 1.26
C THR A 188 14.29 -20.29 0.62
N LYS A 189 14.05 -19.94 -0.66
CA LYS A 189 12.97 -20.54 -1.48
C LYS A 189 12.99 -22.08 -1.40
N LYS A 190 14.19 -22.68 -1.51
CA LYS A 190 14.39 -24.13 -1.38
C LYS A 190 13.88 -24.68 -0.04
N THR A 191 14.21 -24.02 1.06
CA THR A 191 13.79 -24.45 2.40
C THR A 191 12.27 -24.40 2.55
N TYR A 192 11.62 -23.35 2.04
CA TYR A 192 10.15 -23.29 2.03
C TYR A 192 9.51 -24.45 1.26
N LEU A 193 10.06 -24.80 0.09
CA LEU A 193 9.56 -25.91 -0.72
C LEU A 193 9.76 -27.27 -0.03
N GLU A 194 10.89 -27.47 0.65
CA GLU A 194 11.16 -28.68 1.44
C GLU A 194 10.19 -28.80 2.64
N MET A 195 9.96 -27.70 3.36
CA MET A 195 9.00 -27.66 4.47
C MET A 195 7.57 -27.97 3.98
N LEU A 196 7.14 -27.31 2.90
CA LEU A 196 5.82 -27.52 2.31
C LEU A 196 5.66 -28.96 1.84
N SER A 197 6.63 -29.48 1.06
CA SER A 197 6.60 -30.84 0.54
C SER A 197 6.52 -31.89 1.64
N SER A 198 7.28 -31.67 2.73
CA SER A 198 7.27 -32.54 3.91
C SER A 198 5.92 -32.50 4.63
N ALA A 199 5.30 -31.33 4.74
CA ALA A 199 4.02 -31.16 5.42
C ALA A 199 2.85 -31.79 4.65
N ILE A 200 2.86 -31.72 3.31
CA ILE A 200 1.76 -32.22 2.47
C ILE A 200 1.98 -33.64 1.94
N GLY A 201 3.16 -34.23 2.17
CA GLY A 201 3.49 -35.59 1.76
C GLY A 201 3.66 -35.79 0.25
N ARG A 202 3.95 -34.72 -0.51
CA ARG A 202 4.28 -34.76 -1.95
C ARG A 202 5.26 -33.67 -2.31
N GLU A 203 6.03 -33.88 -3.37
CA GLU A 203 6.92 -32.85 -3.91
C GLU A 203 6.13 -31.63 -4.39
N TYR A 204 6.69 -30.45 -4.14
CA TYR A 204 6.13 -29.17 -4.56
C TYR A 204 7.25 -28.28 -5.13
N SER A 205 7.15 -27.91 -6.41
CA SER A 205 8.18 -27.14 -7.09
C SER A 205 8.03 -25.64 -6.90
N LEU A 206 9.06 -24.87 -7.27
CA LEU A 206 8.96 -23.40 -7.29
C LEU A 206 7.89 -22.94 -8.28
N ASP A 207 7.79 -23.57 -9.45
CA ASP A 207 6.78 -23.24 -10.46
C ASP A 207 5.36 -23.48 -9.94
N ASP A 208 5.14 -24.57 -9.18
CA ASP A 208 3.87 -24.83 -8.51
C ASP A 208 3.52 -23.74 -7.48
N LEU A 209 4.53 -23.25 -6.74
CA LEU A 209 4.36 -22.17 -5.76
C LEU A 209 4.02 -20.85 -6.45
N MET A 210 4.76 -20.49 -7.49
CA MET A 210 4.51 -19.27 -8.26
C MET A 210 3.14 -19.29 -8.94
N ARG A 211 2.73 -20.46 -9.49
CA ARG A 211 1.40 -20.65 -10.08
C ARG A 211 0.28 -20.56 -9.04
N LEU A 212 0.47 -21.11 -7.84
CA LEU A 212 -0.46 -20.94 -6.72
C LEU A 212 -0.63 -19.46 -6.38
N GLY A 213 0.47 -18.73 -6.26
CA GLY A 213 0.47 -17.30 -5.98
C GLY A 213 -0.25 -16.49 -7.06
N GLU A 214 0.04 -16.76 -8.33
CA GLU A 214 -0.62 -16.10 -9.46
C GLU A 214 -2.13 -16.38 -9.47
N ARG A 215 -2.53 -17.62 -9.16
CA ARG A 215 -3.94 -18.01 -9.02
C ARG A 215 -4.62 -17.25 -7.88
N VAL A 216 -4.01 -17.17 -6.70
CA VAL A 216 -4.53 -16.40 -5.55
C VAL A 216 -4.69 -14.94 -5.94
N TRP A 217 -3.66 -14.33 -6.54
CA TRP A 217 -3.68 -12.93 -6.94
C TRP A 217 -4.80 -12.61 -7.93
N ASN A 218 -4.99 -13.46 -8.95
CA ASN A 218 -6.07 -13.30 -9.92
C ASN A 218 -7.45 -13.55 -9.31
N MET A 219 -7.58 -14.49 -8.37
CA MET A 219 -8.83 -14.73 -7.65
C MET A 219 -9.26 -13.52 -6.80
N VAL A 220 -8.31 -12.88 -6.10
CA VAL A 220 -8.58 -11.63 -5.37
C VAL A 220 -8.89 -10.50 -6.35
N ARG A 221 -8.20 -10.43 -7.50
CA ARG A 221 -8.52 -9.45 -8.54
C ARG A 221 -9.94 -9.62 -9.06
N LEU A 222 -10.40 -10.85 -9.30
CA LEU A 222 -11.79 -11.11 -9.71
C LEU A 222 -12.80 -10.64 -8.67
N PHE A 223 -12.51 -10.83 -7.38
CA PHE A 223 -13.32 -10.26 -6.30
C PHE A 223 -13.36 -8.73 -6.40
N ASN A 224 -12.22 -8.07 -6.54
CA ASN A 224 -12.15 -6.61 -6.64
C ASN A 224 -12.90 -6.08 -7.88
N VAL A 225 -12.75 -6.74 -9.03
CA VAL A 225 -13.49 -6.39 -10.25
C VAL A 225 -15.00 -6.55 -10.06
N ARG A 226 -15.45 -7.62 -9.40
CA ARG A 226 -16.87 -7.79 -9.01
C ARG A 226 -17.38 -6.62 -8.17
N GLU A 227 -16.55 -6.15 -7.24
CA GLU A 227 -16.86 -5.03 -6.35
C GLU A 227 -16.68 -3.65 -7.01
N GLY A 228 -16.34 -3.60 -8.30
CA GLY A 228 -16.32 -2.36 -9.08
C GLY A 228 -14.94 -1.72 -9.25
N PHE A 229 -13.86 -2.36 -8.77
CA PHE A 229 -12.51 -1.87 -9.00
C PHE A 229 -12.07 -2.12 -10.45
N SER A 230 -11.49 -1.09 -11.07
CA SER A 230 -10.94 -1.17 -12.43
C SER A 230 -9.58 -0.46 -12.51
N ARG A 231 -9.14 -0.10 -13.73
CA ARG A 231 -7.92 0.69 -13.92
C ARG A 231 -7.97 2.03 -13.21
N LYS A 232 -9.14 2.68 -13.13
CA LYS A 232 -9.29 4.00 -12.50
C LYS A 232 -8.88 4.03 -11.03
N ASP A 233 -8.91 2.87 -10.36
CA ASP A 233 -8.58 2.74 -8.93
C ASP A 233 -7.11 2.34 -8.70
N HIS A 234 -6.33 2.20 -9.77
CA HIS A 234 -4.89 1.94 -9.72
C HIS A 234 -4.11 3.24 -9.91
N HIS A 235 -4.33 4.21 -9.03
CA HIS A 235 -3.66 5.50 -9.08
C HIS A 235 -2.95 5.80 -7.75
N LEU A 236 -1.95 6.66 -7.79
CA LEU A 236 -1.37 7.27 -6.60
C LEU A 236 -2.18 8.52 -6.20
N PRO A 237 -2.19 8.89 -4.91
CA PRO A 237 -2.85 10.12 -4.47
C PRO A 237 -2.21 11.38 -5.08
N PRO A 238 -2.96 12.49 -5.23
CA PRO A 238 -2.50 13.70 -5.93
C PRO A 238 -1.15 14.24 -5.47
N ARG A 239 -0.85 14.17 -4.17
CA ARG A 239 0.45 14.53 -3.59
C ARG A 239 1.64 13.95 -4.36
N PHE A 240 1.64 12.65 -4.66
CA PHE A 240 2.77 12.02 -5.34
C PHE A 240 2.85 12.33 -6.85
N VAL A 241 1.74 12.85 -7.41
CA VAL A 241 1.60 13.14 -8.85
C VAL A 241 1.90 14.60 -9.16
N LYS A 242 1.47 15.51 -8.28
CA LYS A 242 1.56 16.96 -8.46
C LYS A 242 2.81 17.56 -7.81
N GLU A 243 3.27 16.98 -6.71
CA GLU A 243 4.40 17.51 -5.94
C GLU A 243 5.68 16.70 -6.20
N SER A 244 6.75 17.41 -6.55
CA SER A 244 8.10 16.83 -6.61
C SER A 244 8.70 16.76 -5.22
N LEU A 245 9.54 15.73 -4.98
CA LEU A 245 10.32 15.65 -3.75
C LEU A 245 11.15 16.94 -3.57
N PRO A 246 11.04 17.63 -2.43
CA PRO A 246 11.69 18.92 -2.23
C PRO A 246 13.21 18.80 -2.07
N ASP A 247 13.68 17.67 -1.55
CA ASP A 247 15.08 17.45 -1.19
C ASP A 247 15.50 15.97 -1.29
N GLY A 248 16.73 15.69 -0.84
CA GLY A 248 17.30 14.36 -0.76
C GLY A 248 17.77 13.76 -2.10
N PRO A 249 18.13 12.48 -2.12
CA PRO A 249 18.75 11.83 -3.28
C PRO A 249 17.87 11.72 -4.53
N ALA A 250 16.57 12.00 -4.41
CA ALA A 250 15.61 12.01 -5.51
C ALA A 250 14.89 13.37 -5.63
N ALA A 251 15.52 14.45 -5.16
CA ALA A 251 14.99 15.80 -5.26
C ALA A 251 14.55 16.13 -6.69
N GLY A 252 13.40 16.80 -6.82
CA GLY A 252 12.79 17.14 -8.10
C GLY A 252 11.97 16.02 -8.75
N HIS A 253 12.07 14.78 -8.26
CA HIS A 253 11.35 13.65 -8.83
C HIS A 253 9.92 13.53 -8.31
N ARG A 254 9.00 13.13 -9.19
CA ARG A 254 7.61 12.73 -8.89
C ARG A 254 7.17 11.65 -9.89
N ILE A 255 6.02 11.03 -9.68
CA ILE A 255 5.44 10.09 -10.64
C ILE A 255 4.30 10.78 -11.36
N THR A 256 4.46 11.07 -12.65
CA THR A 256 3.40 11.74 -13.43
C THR A 256 2.25 10.77 -13.78
N GLU A 257 1.13 11.32 -14.26
CA GLU A 257 0.03 10.51 -14.82
C GLU A 257 0.52 9.60 -15.95
N GLU A 258 1.37 10.12 -16.84
CA GLU A 258 1.96 9.33 -17.95
C GLU A 258 2.83 8.19 -17.43
N ASP A 259 3.64 8.44 -16.39
CA ASP A 259 4.45 7.41 -15.75
C ASP A 259 3.59 6.28 -15.17
N MET A 260 2.47 6.63 -14.53
CA MET A 260 1.52 5.64 -14.02
C MET A 260 0.93 4.80 -15.15
N GLU A 261 0.49 5.43 -16.24
CA GLU A 261 -0.08 4.73 -17.39
C GLU A 261 0.93 3.76 -18.01
N VAL A 262 2.19 4.17 -18.18
CA VAL A 262 3.28 3.30 -18.67
C VAL A 262 3.48 2.08 -17.77
N MET A 263 3.58 2.30 -16.46
CA MET A 263 3.79 1.22 -15.49
C MET A 263 2.60 0.24 -15.46
N LEU A 264 1.38 0.76 -15.50
CA LEU A 264 0.16 -0.05 -15.46
C LEU A 264 -0.04 -0.87 -16.74
N ASP A 265 0.31 -0.31 -17.91
CA ASP A 265 0.23 -1.03 -19.18
C ASP A 265 1.21 -2.20 -19.22
N GLU A 266 2.46 -1.98 -18.80
CA GLU A 266 3.44 -3.05 -18.67
C GLU A 266 2.96 -4.12 -17.69
N TYR A 267 2.43 -3.69 -16.53
CA TYR A 267 1.92 -4.60 -15.51
C TYR A 267 0.73 -5.44 -15.98
N TYR A 268 -0.28 -4.84 -16.63
CA TYR A 268 -1.43 -5.58 -17.14
C TYR A 268 -1.04 -6.56 -18.24
N LYS A 269 -0.09 -6.17 -19.11
CA LYS A 269 0.44 -7.07 -20.12
C LYS A 269 1.11 -8.29 -19.48
N VAL A 270 1.99 -8.09 -18.49
CA VAL A 270 2.66 -9.19 -17.77
C VAL A 270 1.64 -10.07 -17.04
N ARG A 271 0.60 -9.47 -16.45
CA ARG A 271 -0.49 -10.19 -15.77
C ARG A 271 -1.44 -10.94 -16.69
N GLY A 272 -1.42 -10.68 -18.00
CA GLY A 272 -2.42 -11.21 -18.93
C GLY A 272 -3.82 -10.63 -18.69
N TRP A 273 -3.88 -9.36 -18.28
CA TRP A 273 -5.10 -8.60 -18.04
C TRP A 273 -5.43 -7.69 -19.24
N ASP A 274 -6.70 -7.31 -19.37
CA ASP A 274 -7.12 -6.31 -20.35
C ASP A 274 -6.81 -4.86 -19.90
N GLY A 275 -7.09 -3.88 -20.75
CA GLY A 275 -6.86 -2.46 -20.46
C GLY A 275 -7.65 -1.91 -19.27
N GLN A 276 -8.67 -2.62 -18.77
CA GLN A 276 -9.41 -2.27 -17.56
C GLN A 276 -8.88 -3.01 -16.31
N GLY A 277 -7.78 -3.75 -16.48
CA GLY A 277 -7.16 -4.57 -15.44
C GLY A 277 -7.99 -5.81 -15.09
N ARG A 278 -8.78 -6.35 -16.02
CA ARG A 278 -9.53 -7.60 -15.80
C ARG A 278 -8.73 -8.79 -16.32
N PRO A 279 -8.58 -9.89 -15.58
CA PRO A 279 -7.95 -11.10 -16.09
C PRO A 279 -8.61 -11.57 -17.39
N SER A 280 -7.81 -11.82 -18.43
CA SER A 280 -8.33 -12.33 -19.71
C SER A 280 -8.86 -13.75 -19.59
N GLN A 281 -9.75 -14.15 -20.51
CA GLN A 281 -10.28 -15.51 -20.51
C GLN A 281 -9.20 -16.59 -20.58
N ARG A 282 -8.18 -16.36 -21.42
CA ARG A 282 -7.00 -17.23 -21.51
C ARG A 282 -6.31 -17.37 -20.16
N LYS A 283 -6.13 -16.27 -19.41
CA LYS A 283 -5.50 -16.28 -18.09
C LYS A 283 -6.36 -17.03 -17.06
N LEU A 284 -7.68 -16.91 -17.13
CA LEU A 284 -8.59 -17.66 -16.25
C LEU A 284 -8.52 -19.17 -16.50
N GLU A 285 -8.53 -19.60 -17.77
CA GLU A 285 -8.38 -21.00 -18.15
C GLU A 285 -7.01 -21.55 -17.72
N GLU A 286 -5.94 -20.78 -17.93
CA GLU A 286 -4.59 -21.14 -17.49
C GLU A 286 -4.53 -21.39 -15.97
N LEU A 287 -5.20 -20.57 -15.16
CA LEU A 287 -5.16 -20.67 -13.69
C LEU A 287 -6.24 -21.59 -13.10
N GLY A 288 -7.12 -22.17 -13.93
CA GLY A 288 -8.26 -22.99 -13.48
C GLY A 288 -9.29 -22.17 -12.70
N LEU A 289 -9.55 -20.94 -13.16
CA LEU A 289 -10.46 -19.96 -12.57
C LEU A 289 -11.65 -19.63 -13.48
N GLU A 290 -11.86 -20.37 -14.58
CA GLU A 290 -12.91 -20.13 -15.57
C GLU A 290 -14.32 -20.15 -14.98
N ARG A 291 -14.54 -20.92 -13.91
CA ARG A 291 -15.81 -20.99 -13.17
C ARG A 291 -16.08 -19.76 -12.30
N LEU A 292 -15.07 -18.93 -12.07
CA LEU A 292 -15.17 -17.71 -11.27
C LEU A 292 -15.37 -16.47 -12.14
N GLN A 293 -15.75 -16.61 -13.41
CA GLN A 293 -16.19 -15.45 -14.20
C GLN A 293 -17.31 -14.74 -13.46
N VAL A 294 -17.02 -13.52 -13.00
CA VAL A 294 -17.95 -12.80 -12.14
C VAL A 294 -18.76 -11.81 -12.97
N PRO A 295 -20.10 -11.83 -12.89
CA PRO A 295 -20.88 -10.73 -13.43
C PRO A 295 -20.49 -9.44 -12.68
N LEU A 296 -20.28 -8.37 -13.44
CA LEU A 296 -20.05 -7.05 -12.86
C LEU A 296 -21.29 -6.63 -12.08
N LYS A 297 -21.11 -6.07 -10.87
CA LYS A 297 -22.21 -5.35 -10.21
C LYS A 297 -22.60 -4.18 -11.11
N THR A 298 -23.82 -4.21 -11.65
CA THR A 298 -24.48 -3.12 -12.36
C THR A 298 -24.78 -1.96 -11.44
#